data_AF-A0A7X3QER2-F1
#
_entry.id   AF-A0A7X3QER2-F1
#
_cell.length_a   1.000
_cell.length_b   1.000
_cell.length_c   1.000
_cell.angle_alpha   90.00
_cell.angle_beta   90.00
_cell.angle_gamma   90.00
#
_symmetry.space_group_name_H-M   'P 1'
#
loop_
_entity.id
_entity.type
_entity.pdbx_description
1 polymer ?
#
loop_
_entity_poly.entity_id
_entity_poly.type
_entity_poly.pdbx_seq_one_letter_code
_entity_poly.pdbx_strand_id
1 'polypeptide(L)'
;MELASRLSFFLWRSIPDDELIDLAAAQQLGEPDVLSGQIRRMLEDERASRFMNDFVGQWLQIRNINEQAPDGALFAQFNDTLRRAMVEETQLFFESQVRADRPIQELLTADYSFLNEQLARHYGMEGIYGSRFRRVDWTDDRRHGLLGHASLLTDTSYANRSWVVILGTAVLEPLRG
;
A
#
# COMPACT_ATOMS: atom_id res chain seq x y z
N MET A 1 -23.14 6.21 -17.95
CA MET A 1 -23.55 5.32 -16.84
C MET A 1 -22.57 4.17 -16.59
N GLU A 2 -22.26 3.31 -17.56
CA GLU A 2 -21.39 2.13 -17.32
C GLU A 2 -20.01 2.49 -16.74
N LEU A 3 -19.36 3.54 -17.25
CA LEU A 3 -18.04 3.99 -16.79
C LEU A 3 -18.04 4.39 -15.30
N ALA A 4 -19.05 5.15 -14.86
CA ALA A 4 -19.18 5.56 -13.45
C ALA A 4 -19.33 4.36 -12.51
N SER A 5 -20.18 3.39 -12.88
CA SER A 5 -20.37 2.17 -12.11
C SER A 5 -19.07 1.36 -12.03
N ARG A 6 -18.36 1.21 -13.15
CA ARG A 6 -17.07 0.49 -13.19
C ARG A 6 -16.02 1.15 -12.28
N LEU A 7 -15.87 2.47 -12.35
CA LEU A 7 -14.94 3.21 -11.50
C LEU A 7 -15.29 3.06 -10.01
N SER A 8 -16.56 3.17 -9.66
CA SER A 8 -17.01 3.12 -8.26
C SER A 8 -16.86 1.73 -7.65
N PHE A 9 -17.22 0.69 -8.40
CA PHE A 9 -17.00 -0.68 -7.93
C PHE A 9 -15.52 -1.03 -7.86
N PHE A 10 -14.69 -0.48 -8.74
CA PHE A 10 -13.25 -0.71 -8.73
C PHE A 10 -12.56 0.00 -7.56
N LEU A 11 -12.71 1.32 -7.44
CA LEU A 11 -11.99 2.14 -6.45
C LEU A 11 -12.65 2.12 -5.07
N TRP A 12 -13.98 2.16 -5.00
CA TRP A 12 -14.71 2.28 -3.73
C TRP A 12 -15.43 1.01 -3.29
N ARG A 13 -15.57 0.01 -4.18
CA ARG A 13 -16.43 -1.16 -3.96
C ARG A 13 -17.85 -0.77 -3.53
N SER A 14 -18.31 0.38 -4.01
CA SER A 14 -19.61 0.95 -3.69
C SER A 14 -20.31 1.44 -4.94
N ILE A 15 -21.56 1.88 -4.77
CA ILE A 15 -22.27 2.63 -5.81
C ILE A 15 -21.56 3.96 -6.11
N PRO A 16 -21.71 4.50 -7.34
CA PRO A 16 -21.26 5.84 -7.67
C PRO A 16 -21.98 6.89 -6.82
N ASP A 17 -21.29 8.00 -6.55
CA ASP A 17 -21.90 9.17 -5.96
C ASP A 17 -22.53 10.06 -7.03
N ASP A 18 -23.30 11.05 -6.58
CA ASP A 18 -24.11 11.91 -7.45
C ASP A 18 -23.25 12.64 -8.49
N GLU A 19 -22.07 13.12 -8.10
CA GLU A 19 -21.13 13.80 -9.02
C GLU A 19 -20.71 12.88 -10.19
N LEU A 20 -20.37 11.62 -9.89
CA LEU A 20 -19.97 10.67 -10.92
C LEU A 20 -21.17 10.23 -11.79
N ILE A 21 -22.37 10.16 -11.21
CA ILE A 21 -23.63 9.91 -11.93
C ILE A 21 -23.90 11.05 -12.92
N ASP A 22 -23.82 12.30 -12.45
CA ASP A 22 -24.11 13.50 -13.24
C ASP A 22 -23.14 13.66 -14.41
N LEU A 23 -21.83 13.51 -14.16
CA LEU A 23 -20.81 13.55 -15.23
C LEU A 23 -21.01 12.42 -16.26
N ALA A 24 -21.46 11.25 -15.81
CA ALA A 24 -21.73 10.13 -16.69
C ALA A 24 -23.05 10.26 -17.46
N ALA A 25 -24.03 10.98 -16.92
CA ALA A 25 -25.29 11.34 -17.59
C ALA A 25 -25.05 12.44 -18.63
N ALA A 26 -24.18 13.40 -18.32
CA ALA A 26 -23.75 14.47 -19.22
C ALA A 26 -22.77 14.01 -20.33
N GLN A 27 -22.38 12.73 -20.35
CA GLN A 27 -21.37 12.17 -21.28
C GLN A 27 -19.97 12.80 -21.19
N GLN A 28 -19.68 13.54 -20.12
CA GLN A 28 -18.41 14.22 -19.90
C GLN A 28 -17.37 13.34 -19.21
N LEU A 29 -17.80 12.28 -18.50
CA LEU A 29 -16.88 11.40 -17.75
C LEU A 29 -15.83 10.69 -18.62
N GLY A 30 -16.05 10.59 -19.94
CA GLY A 30 -15.07 10.03 -20.87
C GLY A 30 -13.97 11.01 -21.30
N GLU A 31 -14.12 12.30 -21.00
CA GLU A 31 -13.11 13.31 -21.33
C GLU A 31 -11.87 13.08 -20.45
N PRO A 32 -10.64 13.06 -21.01
CA PRO A 32 -9.43 12.69 -20.27
C PRO A 32 -9.22 13.50 -18.99
N ASP A 33 -9.39 14.82 -19.05
CA ASP A 33 -9.15 15.71 -17.92
C ASP A 33 -10.21 15.52 -16.81
N VAL A 34 -11.48 15.32 -17.21
CA VAL A 34 -12.58 15.03 -16.28
C VAL A 34 -12.37 13.68 -15.60
N LEU A 35 -12.03 12.66 -16.38
CA LEU A 35 -11.78 11.31 -15.88
C LEU A 35 -10.61 11.29 -14.89
N SER A 36 -9.48 11.89 -15.25
CA SER A 36 -8.31 11.97 -14.36
C SER A 36 -8.61 12.76 -13.08
N GLY A 37 -9.39 13.84 -13.18
CA GLY A 37 -9.86 14.60 -12.01
C GLY A 37 -10.72 13.73 -11.07
N GLN A 38 -11.68 12.99 -11.62
CA GLN A 38 -12.53 12.10 -10.84
C GLN A 38 -11.75 10.94 -10.20
N ILE A 39 -10.81 10.34 -10.92
CA ILE A 39 -9.95 9.28 -10.34
C ILE A 39 -9.17 9.82 -9.14
N ARG A 40 -8.55 11.00 -9.26
CA ARG A 40 -7.79 11.61 -8.14
C ARG A 40 -8.72 11.87 -6.93
N ARG A 41 -9.87 12.50 -7.16
CA ARG A 41 -10.89 12.73 -6.13
C ARG A 41 -11.31 11.43 -5.44
N MET A 42 -11.55 10.38 -6.22
CA MET A 42 -11.96 9.09 -5.69
C MET A 42 -10.86 8.41 -4.87
N LEU A 43 -9.59 8.54 -5.27
CA LEU A 43 -8.45 8.03 -4.50
C LEU A 43 -8.20 8.79 -3.19
N GLU A 44 -8.59 10.07 -3.13
CA GLU A 44 -8.56 10.88 -1.90
C GLU A 44 -9.68 10.54 -0.91
N ASP A 45 -10.70 9.77 -1.30
CA ASP A 45 -11.78 9.34 -0.41
C ASP A 45 -11.35 8.15 0.48
N GLU A 46 -11.86 8.07 1.71
CA GLU A 46 -11.58 6.95 2.63
C GLU A 46 -12.07 5.59 2.10
N ARG A 47 -13.09 5.60 1.23
CA ARG A 47 -13.58 4.38 0.57
C ARG A 47 -12.51 3.70 -0.28
N ALA A 48 -11.54 4.46 -0.80
CA ALA A 48 -10.45 3.93 -1.59
C ALA A 48 -9.38 3.19 -0.77
N SER A 49 -9.30 3.41 0.56
CA SER A 49 -8.28 2.77 1.41
C SER A 49 -8.32 1.25 1.33
N ARG A 50 -9.52 0.65 1.27
CA ARG A 50 -9.66 -0.81 1.14
C ARG A 50 -9.10 -1.32 -0.18
N PHE A 51 -9.39 -0.62 -1.28
CA PHE A 51 -8.85 -0.94 -2.59
C PHE A 51 -7.32 -0.84 -2.59
N MET A 52 -6.76 0.26 -2.08
CA MET A 52 -5.31 0.47 -1.97
C MET A 52 -4.63 -0.64 -1.15
N ASN A 53 -5.21 -0.99 0.00
CA ASN A 53 -4.67 -2.02 0.90
C ASN A 53 -4.72 -3.44 0.30
N ASP A 54 -5.72 -3.72 -0.53
CA ASP A 54 -5.82 -4.96 -1.28
C ASP A 54 -4.83 -4.99 -2.45
N PHE A 55 -4.74 -3.90 -3.20
CA PHE A 55 -3.83 -3.76 -4.32
C PHE A 55 -2.37 -3.92 -3.89
N VAL A 56 -1.89 -3.14 -2.90
CA VAL A 56 -0.51 -3.24 -2.42
C VAL A 56 -0.23 -4.59 -1.76
N GLY A 57 -1.23 -5.15 -1.08
CA GLY A 57 -1.16 -6.47 -0.45
C GLY A 57 -0.89 -7.59 -1.45
N GLN A 58 -1.52 -7.53 -2.62
CA GLN A 58 -1.36 -8.49 -3.70
C GLN A 58 -0.11 -8.20 -4.54
N TRP A 59 0.12 -6.93 -4.89
CA TRP A 59 1.25 -6.50 -5.70
C TRP A 59 2.59 -6.88 -5.07
N LEU A 60 2.75 -6.61 -3.78
CA LEU A 60 3.98 -6.90 -3.04
C LEU A 60 3.93 -8.24 -2.30
N GLN A 61 2.85 -9.01 -2.45
CA GLN A 61 2.56 -10.28 -1.75
C GLN A 61 2.86 -10.26 -0.24
N ILE A 62 2.78 -9.11 0.41
CA ILE A 62 3.10 -8.94 1.84
C ILE A 62 2.17 -9.75 2.77
N ARG A 63 1.07 -10.29 2.25
CA ARG A 63 0.16 -11.19 2.97
C ARG A 63 0.72 -12.59 3.17
N ASN A 64 1.72 -13.00 2.39
CA ASN A 64 2.44 -14.27 2.53
C ASN A 64 3.20 -14.34 3.86
N ILE A 65 3.45 -13.20 4.53
CA ILE A 65 4.05 -13.18 5.87
C ILE A 65 3.28 -14.04 6.87
N ASN A 66 1.98 -14.27 6.66
CA ASN A 66 1.16 -15.13 7.53
C ASN A 66 1.51 -16.62 7.39
N GLU A 67 2.13 -17.02 6.27
CA GLU A 67 2.57 -18.39 6.01
C GLU A 67 3.97 -18.66 6.58
N GLN A 68 4.70 -17.61 6.96
CA GLN A 68 6.07 -17.73 7.47
C GLN A 68 6.07 -18.21 8.93
N ALA A 69 6.70 -19.35 9.20
CA ALA A 69 6.83 -19.88 10.56
C ALA A 69 8.31 -19.98 10.95
N PRO A 70 8.97 -18.87 11.33
CA PRO A 70 10.34 -18.92 11.82
C PRO A 70 10.39 -19.69 13.15
N ASP A 71 11.55 -20.25 13.45
CA ASP A 71 11.78 -20.97 14.70
C ASP A 71 11.49 -20.05 15.90
N GLY A 72 10.45 -20.37 16.67
CA GLY A 72 10.01 -19.58 17.81
C GLY A 72 11.05 -19.46 18.93
N ALA A 73 12.02 -20.39 19.00
CA ALA A 73 13.13 -20.30 19.94
C ALA A 73 14.15 -19.22 19.53
N LEU A 74 14.33 -19.02 18.22
CA LEU A 74 15.25 -18.02 17.66
C LEU A 74 14.59 -16.65 17.48
N PHE A 75 13.28 -16.63 17.24
CA PHE A 75 12.51 -15.43 16.89
C PHE A 75 11.27 -15.23 17.77
N ALA A 76 11.45 -15.31 19.10
CA ALA A 76 10.35 -15.21 20.07
C ALA A 76 9.49 -13.92 19.97
N GLN A 77 10.04 -12.84 19.41
CA GLN A 77 9.31 -11.57 19.21
C GLN A 77 8.44 -11.57 17.95
N PHE A 78 8.63 -12.55 17.05
CA PHE A 78 7.88 -12.66 15.81
C PHE A 78 6.55 -13.36 16.05
N ASN A 79 5.54 -12.56 16.32
CA ASN A 79 4.17 -12.99 16.61
C ASN A 79 3.15 -12.32 15.68
N ASP A 80 1.90 -12.77 15.74
CA ASP A 80 0.83 -12.29 14.85
C ASP A 80 0.53 -10.79 14.97
N THR A 81 0.82 -10.19 16.12
CA THR A 81 0.65 -8.74 16.27
C THR A 81 1.76 -8.01 15.51
N LEU A 82 3.00 -8.50 15.55
CA LEU A 82 4.10 -7.93 14.79
C LEU A 82 3.89 -8.11 13.29
N ARG A 83 3.46 -9.29 12.83
CA ARG A 83 3.13 -9.54 11.41
C ARG A 83 2.11 -8.54 10.88
N ARG A 84 1.02 -8.33 11.63
CA ARG A 84 0.00 -7.34 11.26
C ARG A 84 0.58 -5.94 11.21
N ALA A 85 1.43 -5.58 12.18
CA ALA A 85 2.05 -4.26 12.18
C ALA A 85 2.98 -4.02 10.98
N MET A 86 3.73 -5.04 10.54
CA MET A 86 4.58 -4.97 9.34
C MET A 86 3.76 -4.80 8.05
N VAL A 87 2.61 -5.47 7.95
CA VAL A 87 1.70 -5.31 6.79
C VAL A 87 1.06 -3.92 6.80
N GLU A 88 0.61 -3.46 7.96
CA GLU A 88 -0.03 -2.15 8.13
C GLU A 88 0.94 -0.99 7.86
N GLU A 89 2.22 -1.12 8.21
CA GLU A 89 3.28 -0.18 7.81
C GLU A 89 3.28 0.05 6.29
N THR A 90 3.35 -1.03 5.52
CA THR A 90 3.41 -0.96 4.05
C THR A 90 2.13 -0.41 3.45
N GLN A 91 0.98 -0.76 4.01
CA GLN A 91 -0.32 -0.26 3.59
C GLN A 91 -0.45 1.25 3.81
N LEU A 92 -0.15 1.73 5.02
CA LEU A 92 -0.18 3.15 5.35
C LEU A 92 0.84 3.96 4.53
N PHE A 93 2.03 3.41 4.33
CA PHE A 93 3.03 4.03 3.48
C PHE A 93 2.52 4.19 2.05
N PHE A 94 2.05 3.12 1.42
CA PHE A 94 1.51 3.18 0.05
C PHE A 94 0.31 4.13 -0.06
N GLU A 95 -0.63 4.06 0.89
CA GLU A 95 -1.76 4.98 0.94
C GLU A 95 -1.31 6.44 1.03
N SER A 96 -0.30 6.75 1.86
CA SER A 96 0.23 8.11 1.96
C SER A 96 0.86 8.61 0.65
N GLN A 97 1.48 7.71 -0.12
CA GLN A 97 2.12 8.03 -1.40
C GLN A 97 1.07 8.36 -2.46
N VAL A 98 0.00 7.55 -2.55
CA VAL A 98 -1.12 7.79 -3.47
C VAL A 98 -1.87 9.07 -3.11
N ARG A 99 -2.20 9.26 -1.82
CA ARG A 99 -2.98 10.42 -1.36
C ARG A 99 -2.24 11.75 -1.51
N ALA A 100 -0.92 11.74 -1.40
CA ALA A 100 -0.10 12.94 -1.56
C ALA A 100 0.46 13.11 -2.98
N ASP A 101 -0.02 12.31 -3.96
CA ASP A 101 0.43 12.31 -5.37
C ASP A 101 1.97 12.30 -5.48
N ARG A 102 2.61 11.41 -4.70
CA ARG A 102 4.06 11.34 -4.60
C ARG A 102 4.68 10.73 -5.86
N PRO A 103 5.88 11.18 -6.26
CA PRO A 103 6.60 10.58 -7.37
C PRO A 103 6.90 9.12 -7.07
N ILE A 104 6.71 8.22 -8.04
CA ILE A 104 6.88 6.77 -7.85
C ILE A 104 8.28 6.38 -7.35
N GLN A 105 9.30 7.20 -7.63
CA GLN A 105 10.66 7.00 -7.14
C GLN A 105 10.74 7.09 -5.61
N GLU A 106 9.86 7.87 -4.97
CA GLU A 106 9.78 8.02 -3.53
C GLU A 106 9.41 6.70 -2.84
N LEU A 107 8.74 5.78 -3.53
CA LEU A 107 8.52 4.41 -3.02
C LEU A 107 9.83 3.69 -2.67
N LEU A 108 10.96 4.07 -3.28
CA LEU A 108 12.26 3.45 -3.05
C LEU A 108 13.19 4.33 -2.21
N THR A 109 12.94 5.63 -2.14
CA THR A 109 13.87 6.60 -1.53
C THR A 109 13.30 7.32 -0.32
N ALA A 110 12.03 7.13 0.03
CA ALA A 110 11.42 7.78 1.18
C ALA A 110 12.24 7.54 2.45
N ASP A 111 12.57 8.64 3.13
CA ASP A 111 13.28 8.68 4.40
C ASP A 111 12.31 8.64 5.59
N TYR A 112 11.12 8.06 5.41
CA TYR A 112 10.12 7.94 6.46
C TYR A 112 9.26 6.69 6.30
N SER A 113 8.60 6.29 7.38
CA SER A 113 7.60 5.22 7.39
C SER A 113 6.52 5.49 8.45
N PHE A 114 5.62 4.53 8.64
CA PHE A 114 4.56 4.58 9.65
C PHE A 114 4.77 3.49 10.68
N LEU A 115 4.99 3.88 11.94
CA LEU A 115 5.32 2.95 13.02
C LEU A 115 4.35 3.08 14.20
N ASN A 116 4.03 1.94 14.81
CA ASN A 116 3.48 1.86 16.16
C ASN A 116 4.56 1.34 17.14
N GLU A 117 4.24 1.24 18.44
CA GLU A 117 5.22 0.84 19.45
C GLU A 117 5.83 -0.55 19.21
N GLN A 118 5.04 -1.50 18.72
CA GLN A 118 5.53 -2.86 18.49
C GLN A 118 6.55 -2.90 17.35
N LEU A 119 6.24 -2.21 16.25
CA LEU A 119 7.12 -2.16 15.09
C LEU A 119 8.36 -1.29 15.37
N ALA A 120 8.21 -0.21 16.12
CA ALA A 120 9.33 0.61 16.59
C ALA A 120 10.32 -0.24 17.40
N ARG A 121 9.83 -1.07 18.33
CA ARG A 121 10.67 -2.02 19.09
C ARG A 121 11.37 -3.03 18.18
N HIS A 122 10.67 -3.56 17.18
CA HIS A 122 11.26 -4.47 16.19
C HIS A 122 12.40 -3.80 15.41
N TYR A 123 12.28 -2.51 15.12
CA TYR A 123 13.30 -1.72 14.45
C TYR A 123 14.35 -1.10 15.38
N GLY A 124 14.27 -1.33 16.69
CA GLY A 124 15.21 -0.78 17.68
C GLY A 124 15.04 0.73 17.91
N MET A 125 13.86 1.27 17.62
CA MET A 125 13.54 2.68 17.81
C MET A 125 12.82 2.91 19.13
N GLU A 126 13.29 3.92 19.87
CA GLU A 126 12.69 4.37 21.13
C GLU A 126 11.77 5.58 20.93
N GLY A 127 10.96 5.93 21.94
CA GLY A 127 10.14 7.14 21.93
C GLY A 127 8.77 7.03 21.24
N ILE A 128 8.40 5.85 20.73
CA ILE A 128 7.09 5.57 20.14
C ILE A 128 6.29 4.63 21.06
N TYR A 129 5.11 5.09 21.47
CA TYR A 129 4.26 4.39 22.45
C TYR A 129 2.83 4.22 21.94
N GLY A 130 2.21 3.09 22.26
CA GLY A 130 0.84 2.75 21.90
C GLY A 130 0.69 2.07 20.54
N SER A 131 -0.54 1.62 20.27
CA SER A 131 -0.91 0.86 19.08
C SER A 131 -1.12 1.71 17.82
N ARG A 132 -1.29 3.03 17.97
CA ARG A 132 -1.53 3.93 16.83
C ARG A 132 -0.26 4.15 16.02
N PHE A 133 -0.37 3.96 14.72
CA PHE A 133 0.65 4.31 13.75
C PHE A 133 0.82 5.82 13.67
N ARG A 134 2.06 6.25 13.51
CA ARG A 134 2.45 7.64 13.24
C ARG A 134 3.55 7.67 12.20
N ARG A 135 3.59 8.74 11.41
CA ARG A 135 4.71 8.99 10.51
C ARG A 135 5.97 9.24 11.33
N VAL A 136 7.07 8.64 10.91
CA VAL A 136 8.38 8.70 11.56
C VAL A 136 9.43 8.79 10.48
N ASP A 137 10.37 9.73 10.65
CA ASP A 137 11.50 9.86 9.75
C ASP A 137 12.62 8.90 10.17
N TRP A 138 13.23 8.26 9.18
CA TRP A 138 14.38 7.39 9.32
C TRP A 138 15.66 8.20 9.41
N THR A 139 16.54 7.80 10.32
CA THR A 139 17.93 8.28 10.36
C THR A 139 18.92 7.27 9.75
N ASP A 140 18.43 6.09 9.36
CA ASP A 140 19.22 4.99 8.81
C ASP A 140 18.79 4.72 7.37
N ASP A 141 19.67 5.02 6.42
CA ASP A 141 19.42 4.88 4.98
C ASP A 141 19.03 3.47 4.55
N ARG A 142 19.38 2.44 5.35
CA ARG A 142 19.00 1.04 5.08
C ARG A 142 17.50 0.78 5.20
N ARG A 143 16.75 1.72 5.78
CA ARG A 143 15.29 1.64 6.00
C ARG A 143 14.49 2.46 5.01
N HIS A 144 15.13 3.08 4.02
CA HIS A 144 14.44 3.92 3.06
C HIS A 144 13.55 3.12 2.11
N GLY A 145 12.35 3.66 1.88
CA GLY A 145 11.34 3.11 0.99
C GLY A 145 10.90 1.68 1.30
N LEU A 146 10.20 1.08 0.35
CA LEU A 146 9.58 -0.25 0.46
C LEU A 146 10.61 -1.35 0.73
N LEU A 147 11.84 -1.22 0.23
CA LEU A 147 12.88 -2.24 0.42
C LEU A 147 13.38 -2.32 1.87
N GLY A 148 13.14 -1.27 2.67
CA GLY A 148 13.44 -1.23 4.10
C GLY A 148 12.38 -1.89 4.99
N HIS A 149 11.19 -2.16 4.45
CA HIS A 149 10.03 -2.64 5.21
C HIS A 149 10.16 -4.13 5.59
N ALA A 150 9.89 -4.45 6.85
CA ALA A 150 9.99 -5.80 7.37
C ALA A 150 9.03 -6.79 6.70
N SER A 151 7.87 -6.35 6.21
CA SER A 151 6.96 -7.24 5.49
C SER A 151 7.55 -7.78 4.19
N LEU A 152 8.33 -6.96 3.47
CA LEU A 152 9.02 -7.38 2.25
C LEU A 152 10.28 -8.17 2.59
N LEU A 153 11.06 -7.72 3.58
CA LEU A 153 12.29 -8.41 3.99
C LEU A 153 12.01 -9.82 4.53
N THR A 154 10.92 -10.00 5.26
CA THR A 154 10.52 -11.32 5.79
C THR A 154 10.06 -12.26 4.68
N ASP A 155 9.31 -11.75 3.69
CA ASP A 155 8.88 -12.58 2.57
C ASP A 155 10.08 -12.98 1.69
N THR A 156 10.95 -12.03 1.34
CA THR A 156 12.15 -12.27 0.53
C THR A 156 13.19 -13.16 1.19
N SER A 157 13.32 -13.16 2.53
CA SER A 157 14.25 -14.04 3.23
C SER A 157 13.85 -15.52 3.17
N TYR A 158 12.57 -15.82 2.91
CA TYR A 158 12.04 -17.18 2.84
C TYR A 158 11.57 -17.57 1.43
N ALA A 159 11.23 -16.61 0.58
CA ALA A 159 10.91 -16.82 -0.81
C ALA A 159 12.20 -16.96 -1.63
N ASN A 160 12.51 -18.18 -2.08
CA ASN A 160 13.57 -18.47 -3.04
C ASN A 160 13.26 -17.93 -4.47
N ARG A 161 12.66 -16.74 -4.60
CA ARG A 161 12.27 -16.12 -5.88
C ARG A 161 12.56 -14.62 -5.89
N SER A 162 13.41 -14.21 -6.82
CA SER A 162 13.84 -12.82 -7.01
C SER A 162 12.73 -11.96 -7.62
N TRP A 163 12.31 -10.96 -6.86
CA TRP A 163 11.25 -9.98 -7.14
C TRP A 163 11.52 -9.01 -8.31
N VAL A 164 12.70 -9.09 -8.92
CA VAL A 164 13.08 -8.32 -10.13
C VAL A 164 12.20 -8.69 -11.33
N VAL A 165 11.68 -9.92 -11.38
CA VAL A 165 10.85 -10.39 -12.51
C VAL A 165 9.41 -9.87 -12.43
N ILE A 166 8.85 -9.69 -11.22
CA ILE A 166 7.44 -9.29 -11.02
C ILE A 166 7.24 -7.78 -11.30
N LEU A 167 8.23 -6.95 -10.99
CA LEU A 167 8.23 -5.52 -11.35
C LEU A 167 8.24 -5.31 -12.88
N GLY A 168 8.86 -6.22 -13.64
CA GLY A 168 8.89 -6.17 -15.10
C GLY A 168 7.58 -6.61 -15.77
N THR A 169 6.86 -7.58 -15.20
CA THR A 169 5.56 -8.04 -15.74
C THR A 169 4.39 -7.15 -15.32
N ALA A 170 4.39 -6.58 -14.11
CA ALA A 170 3.28 -5.77 -13.59
C ALA A 170 3.02 -4.45 -14.36
N VAL A 171 4.03 -3.89 -15.03
CA VAL A 171 3.86 -2.68 -15.87
C VAL A 171 3.27 -3.01 -17.25
N LEU A 172 3.42 -4.24 -17.75
CA LEU A 172 3.07 -4.59 -19.14
C LEU A 172 1.71 -5.30 -19.29
N GLU A 173 1.17 -5.88 -18.22
CA GLU A 173 -0.04 -6.71 -18.30
C GLU A 173 -1.38 -5.94 -18.35
N PRO A 174 -1.53 -4.72 -17.78
CA PRO A 174 -2.79 -3.97 -17.90
C PRO A 174 -3.02 -3.30 -19.26
N LEU A 175 -2.04 -3.31 -20.19
CA LEU A 175 -2.13 -2.67 -21.51
C LEU A 175 -2.46 -3.66 -22.65
N ARG A 176 -2.75 -4.92 -22.31
CA ARG A 176 -3.14 -5.97 -23.26
C ARG A 176 -4.49 -6.59 -22.87
N GLY A 177 -5.51 -5.76 -22.79
CA GLY A 177 -6.91 -6.17 -22.62
C GLY A 177 -7.85 -5.05 -23.00
#